data_AF-A0A7H8J0R6-F1
#
_entry.id   AF-A0A7H8J0R6-F1
#
_cell.length_a   1.000
_cell.length_b   1.000
_cell.length_c   1.000
_cell.angle_alpha   90.00
_cell.angle_beta   90.00
_cell.angle_gamma   90.00
#
_symmetry.space_group_name_H-M   'P 1'
#
loop_
_entity.id
_entity.type
_entity.pdbx_description
1 polymer ?
#
loop_
_entity_poly.entity_id
_entity_poly.type
_entity_poly.pdbx_seq_one_letter_code
_entity_poly.pdbx_strand_id
1 'polypeptide(L)'
;MTLDQPTADKVFEAALAARFHPTNLGLTGEVWVDGYTYRVVVTETERACTDVRAGWGDAEYTFASASPEQDRALREAIANPN
;
A
#
# COMPACT_ATOMS: atom_id res chain seq x y z
N MET A 1 -0.42 13.66 -5.02
CA MET A 1 0.43 13.44 -6.21
C MET A 1 0.16 12.04 -6.74
N THR A 2 0.03 11.84 -8.05
CA THR A 2 -0.09 10.49 -8.63
C THR A 2 1.27 9.81 -8.59
N LEU A 3 1.34 8.59 -8.05
CA LEU A 3 2.58 7.80 -8.04
C LEU A 3 2.81 7.18 -9.42
N ASP A 4 4.05 7.18 -9.91
CA ASP A 4 4.36 6.49 -11.16
C ASP A 4 4.17 4.98 -11.04
N GLN A 5 3.86 4.33 -12.16
CA GLN A 5 3.53 2.89 -12.18
C GLN A 5 4.69 2.01 -11.66
N PRO A 6 5.96 2.23 -12.07
CA PRO A 6 7.06 1.40 -11.58
C PRO A 6 7.23 1.45 -10.05
N THR A 7 7.03 2.61 -9.43
CA THR A 7 7.11 2.74 -7.97
C THR A 7 5.89 2.13 -7.31
N ALA A 8 4.69 2.33 -7.87
CA ALA A 8 3.47 1.70 -7.36
C ALA A 8 3.57 0.17 -7.36
N ASP A 9 4.12 -0.42 -8.43
CA ASP A 9 4.32 -1.87 -8.53
C ASP A 9 5.24 -2.40 -7.41
N LYS A 10 6.35 -1.71 -7.14
CA LYS A 10 7.24 -2.06 -6.02
C LYS A 10 6.56 -1.95 -4.67
N VAL A 11 5.73 -0.92 -4.47
CA VAL A 11 4.99 -0.69 -3.22
C VAL A 11 3.98 -1.81 -2.97
N PHE A 12 3.20 -2.19 -3.99
CA PHE A 12 2.23 -3.28 -3.84
C PHE A 12 2.89 -4.66 -3.70
N GLU A 13 4.02 -4.90 -4.36
CA GLU A 13 4.82 -6.11 -4.15
C GLU A 13 5.35 -6.19 -2.72
N ALA A 14 5.92 -5.10 -2.20
CA ALA A 14 6.40 -5.03 -0.82
C ALA A 14 5.27 -5.20 0.21
N ALA A 15 4.06 -4.74 -0.13
CA ALA A 15 2.89 -4.85 0.73
C ALA A 15 2.45 -6.30 0.98
N LEU A 16 2.79 -7.24 0.09
CA LEU A 16 2.49 -8.66 0.28
C LEU A 16 3.14 -9.26 1.55
N ALA A 17 4.25 -8.68 2.01
CA ALA A 17 4.96 -9.11 3.21
C ALA A 17 4.71 -8.20 4.43
N ALA A 18 3.89 -7.15 4.27
CA ALA A 18 3.64 -6.18 5.32
C ALA A 18 2.59 -6.68 6.32
N ARG A 19 2.68 -6.18 7.55
CA ARG A 19 1.61 -6.33 8.53
C ARG A 19 0.58 -5.24 8.34
N PHE A 20 -0.69 -5.64 8.31
CA PHE A 20 -1.82 -4.73 8.23
C PHE A 20 -2.54 -4.66 9.56
N HIS A 21 -3.00 -3.45 9.91
CA HIS A 21 -3.74 -3.18 11.14
C HIS A 21 -5.03 -2.42 10.81
N PRO A 22 -6.13 -2.69 11.54
CA PRO A 22 -7.38 -1.96 11.33
C PRO A 22 -7.26 -0.50 11.77
N THR A 23 -7.80 0.40 10.95
CA THR A 23 -7.92 1.85 11.19
C THR A 23 -9.31 2.33 10.78
N ASN A 24 -9.60 3.62 10.95
CA ASN A 24 -10.84 4.24 10.46
C ASN A 24 -10.92 4.33 8.92
N LEU A 25 -9.83 4.03 8.20
CA LEU A 25 -9.76 4.02 6.74
C LEU A 25 -9.83 2.60 6.15
N GLY A 26 -9.93 1.56 6.99
CA GLY A 26 -9.84 0.15 6.60
C GLY A 26 -8.59 -0.51 7.17
N LEU A 27 -8.06 -1.52 6.49
CA LEU A 27 -6.77 -2.10 6.87
C LEU A 27 -5.64 -1.24 6.32
N THR A 28 -4.66 -0.91 7.16
CA THR A 28 -3.52 -0.07 6.81
C THR A 28 -2.23 -0.81 7.06
N GLY A 29 -1.35 -0.82 6.07
CA GLY A 29 0.01 -1.36 6.14
C GLY A 29 1.02 -0.32 5.70
N GLU A 30 2.24 -0.42 6.24
CA GLU A 30 3.36 0.46 5.89
C GLU A 30 4.50 -0.35 5.30
N VAL A 31 5.09 0.15 4.21
CA VAL A 31 6.19 -0.51 3.49
C VAL A 31 7.32 0.47 3.18
N TRP A 32 8.56 -0.01 3.20
CA TRP A 32 9.73 0.79 2.84
C TRP A 32 10.18 0.47 1.40
N VAL A 33 10.12 1.46 0.52
CA VAL A 33 10.51 1.33 -0.89
C VAL A 33 11.35 2.53 -1.30
N ASP A 34 12.50 2.27 -1.93
CA ASP A 34 13.39 3.27 -2.53
C ASP A 34 13.69 4.50 -1.62
N GLY A 35 13.83 4.27 -0.32
CA GLY A 35 14.19 5.30 0.66
C GLY A 35 13.01 6.04 1.30
N TYR A 36 11.78 5.59 1.07
CA TYR A 36 10.57 6.18 1.63
C TYR A 36 9.66 5.13 2.27
N THR A 37 8.90 5.54 3.28
CA THR A 37 7.78 4.75 3.82
C THR A 37 6.51 5.08 3.05
N TYR A 38 5.83 4.07 2.51
CA TYR A 38 4.53 4.22 1.87
C TYR A 38 3.44 3.59 2.73
N ARG A 39 2.31 4.28 2.84
CA ARG A 39 1.08 3.78 3.46
C ARG A 39 0.18 3.17 2.39
N VAL A 40 -0.15 1.89 2.56
CA VAL A 40 -1.11 1.14 1.75
C VAL A 40 -2.40 0.95 2.53
N VAL A 41 -3.51 1.29 1.92
CA VAL A 41 -4.86 1.16 2.50
C VAL A 41 -5.64 0.14 1.70
N VAL A 42 -6.28 -0.80 2.41
CA VAL A 42 -7.18 -1.81 1.87
C VAL A 42 -8.56 -1.59 2.48
N THR A 43 -9.53 -1.24 1.64
CA THR A 43 -10.93 -1.06 2.04
C THR A 43 -11.74 -2.32 1.69
N GLU A 44 -12.99 -2.39 2.17
CA GLU A 44 -13.88 -3.52 1.86
C GLU A 44 -14.39 -3.47 0.40
N THR A 45 -14.58 -2.28 -0.15
CA THR A 45 -15.33 -2.08 -1.41
C THR A 45 -14.45 -1.63 -2.58
N GLU A 46 -13.26 -1.10 -2.31
CA GLU A 46 -12.38 -0.54 -3.34
C GLU A 46 -11.06 -1.31 -3.42
N ARG A 47 -10.37 -1.18 -4.56
CA ARG A 47 -9.02 -1.73 -4.71
C ARG A 47 -8.06 -1.03 -3.74
N ALA A 48 -7.11 -1.79 -3.23
CA ALA A 48 -6.03 -1.27 -2.40
C ALA A 48 -5.36 -0.06 -3.06
N CYS A 49 -4.98 0.92 -2.26
CA CYS A 49 -4.36 2.14 -2.76
C CYS A 49 -3.21 2.59 -1.87
N THR A 50 -2.29 3.35 -2.45
CA THR A 50 -1.36 4.16 -1.66
C THR A 50 -2.06 5.45 -1.23
N ASP A 51 -1.73 5.94 -0.05
CA ASP A 51 -2.32 7.18 0.49
C ASP A 51 -1.24 8.23 0.81
N VAL A 52 -0.16 7.81 1.46
CA VAL A 52 0.92 8.70 1.91
C VAL A 52 2.28 8.08 1.62
N ARG A 53 3.25 8.93 1.26
CA ARG A 53 4.67 8.63 1.28
C ARG A 53 5.36 9.55 2.29
N ALA A 54 6.12 9.01 3.23
CA ALA A 54 6.90 9.76 4.20
C ALA A 54 8.41 9.54 4.00
N GLY A 55 9.20 10.62 4.10
CA GLY A 55 10.66 10.59 4.05
C GLY A 55 11.28 11.49 5.13
N TRP A 56 12.56 11.82 4.99
CA TRP A 56 13.35 12.56 5.98
C TRP A 56 12.98 14.05 6.16
N GLY A 57 12.00 14.57 5.42
CA GLY A 57 11.66 16.00 5.40
C GLY A 57 10.19 16.34 5.64
N ASP A 58 9.26 15.53 5.11
CA ASP A 58 7.82 15.67 5.33
C ASP A 58 7.06 14.41 4.82
N ALA A 59 5.75 14.37 5.05
CA ALA A 59 4.82 13.42 4.45
C ALA A 59 4.07 14.02 3.26
N GLU A 60 4.03 13.29 2.15
CA GLU A 60 3.34 13.68 0.92
C GLU A 60 2.16 12.74 0.66
N TYR A 61 1.01 13.29 0.28
CA TYR A 61 -0.10 12.46 -0.19
C TYR A 61 0.20 11.90 -1.58
N THR A 62 0.26 10.58 -1.69
CA THR A 62 0.57 9.85 -2.92
C THR A 62 -0.51 8.84 -3.22
N PHE A 63 -1.10 8.89 -4.42
CA PHE A 63 -2.20 8.01 -4.79
C PHE A 63 -1.86 7.17 -6.03
N ALA A 64 -1.98 5.86 -5.87
CA ALA A 64 -2.05 4.86 -6.93
C ALA A 64 -2.95 3.72 -6.45
N SER A 65 -3.82 3.23 -7.30
CA SER A 65 -4.63 2.04 -7.02
C SER A 65 -3.92 0.80 -7.55
N ALA A 66 -4.02 -0.30 -6.81
CA ALA A 66 -3.57 -1.60 -7.24
C ALA A 66 -4.27 -2.02 -8.55
N SER A 67 -3.56 -2.78 -9.38
CA SER A 67 -4.21 -3.58 -10.43
C SER A 67 -5.17 -4.60 -9.79
N PRO A 68 -6.14 -5.15 -10.53
CA PRO A 68 -7.01 -6.22 -10.01
C PRO A 68 -6.21 -7.43 -9.49
N GLU A 69 -5.11 -7.78 -10.15
CA GLU A 69 -4.24 -8.90 -9.76
C GLU A 69 -3.47 -8.60 -8.47
N GLN A 70 -2.91 -7.38 -8.34
CA GLN A 70 -2.21 -6.91 -7.15
C GLN A 70 -3.16 -6.86 -5.94
N ASP A 71 -4.38 -6.34 -6.10
CA ASP A 71 -5.38 -6.27 -5.03
C ASP A 71 -5.76 -7.68 -4.53
N ARG A 72 -6.02 -8.60 -5.46
CA ARG A 72 -6.34 -9.99 -5.12
C ARG A 72 -5.19 -10.66 -4.35
N ALA A 73 -3.95 -10.52 -4.82
CA ALA A 73 -2.78 -11.11 -4.17
C ALA A 73 -2.56 -10.52 -2.77
N LEU A 74 -2.73 -9.21 -2.61
CA LEU A 74 -2.59 -8.53 -1.32
C LEU A 74 -3.65 -9.00 -0.32
N ARG A 75 -4.91 -9.11 -0.75
CA ARG A 75 -6.00 -9.62 0.11
C ARG A 75 -5.76 -11.06 0.53
N GLU A 76 -5.25 -11.91 -0.36
CA GLU A 76 -4.89 -13.29 -0.05
C GLU A 76 -3.75 -13.37 0.98
N ALA A 77 -2.72 -12.54 0.83
CA ALA A 77 -1.59 -12.47 1.77
C ALA A 77 -2.03 -11.97 3.16
N ILE A 78 -2.93 -10.99 3.21
CA ILE A 78 -3.49 -10.48 4.48
C ILE A 78 -4.34 -11.54 5.19
N ALA A 79 -5.15 -12.28 4.44
CA ALA A 79 -6.00 -13.33 4.99
C ALA A 79 -5.19 -14.55 5.49
N ASN A 80 -4.04 -14.81 4.87
CA ASN A 80 -3.15 -15.93 5.19
C ASN A 80 -1.74 -15.45 5.49
N PRO A 81 -1.53 -14.79 6.65
CA PRO A 81 -0.19 -14.34 7.03
C PRO A 81 0.70 -15.56 7.28
N ASN A 82 1.83 -15.64 6.56
CA ASN A 82 2.88 -16.65 6.76
C ASN A 82 3.51 -16.56 8.16
#